data_AF-A0A7J9KSR6-F1
#
_entry.id   AF-A0A7J9KSR6-F1
#
_cell.length_a   1.000
_cell.length_b   1.000
_cell.length_c   1.000
_cell.angle_alpha   90.00
_cell.angle_beta   90.00
_cell.angle_gamma   90.00
#
_symmetry.space_group_name_H-M   'P 1'
#
loop_
_entity.id
_entity.type
_entity.pdbx_description
1 polymer ?
#
loop_
_entity_poly.entity_id
_entity_poly.type
_entity_poly.pdbx_seq_one_letter_code
_entity_poly.pdbx_strand_id
1 'polypeptide(L)' 'MHFRDKYGNVAQLLFIKPNDALLKAMVRFGDPTYRCFTFNEMDMIPTIEEYSTFFHYDFRDPLRIY' A
#
# COMPACT_ATOMS: atom_id res chain seq x y z
N MET A 1 1.29 20.32 -13.84
CA MET A 1 1.90 19.09 -13.27
C MET A 1 0.89 17.97 -13.45
N HIS A 2 1.26 16.83 -14.04
CA HIS A 2 0.32 15.71 -14.15
C HIS A 2 0.22 14.99 -12.80
N PHE A 3 -0.95 14.41 -12.52
CA PHE A 3 -1.21 13.65 -11.29
C PHE A 3 -0.15 12.56 -11.07
N ARG A 4 0.27 11.86 -12.13
CA ARG A 4 1.29 10.80 -12.08
C ARG A 4 2.67 11.31 -11.67
N ASP A 5 3.02 12.54 -12.03
CA ASP A 5 4.33 13.13 -11.67
C ASP A 5 4.40 13.44 -10.16
N LYS A 6 3.24 13.74 -9.56
CA LYS A 6 3.11 14.04 -8.15
C LYS A 6 2.91 12.78 -7.30
N TYR A 7 2.05 11.86 -7.72
CA TYR A 7 1.56 10.74 -6.89
C TYR A 7 1.95 9.35 -7.42
N GLY A 8 2.77 9.27 -8.47
CA GLY A 8 3.11 8.00 -9.09
C GLY A 8 1.87 7.24 -9.57
N ASN A 9 1.89 5.94 -9.39
CA ASN A 9 0.86 5.00 -9.82
C ASN A 9 -0.27 4.80 -8.79
N VAL A 10 -0.40 5.65 -7.77
CA VAL A 10 -1.47 5.51 -6.75
C VAL A 10 -2.87 5.46 -7.38
N ALA A 11 -3.12 6.20 -8.46
CA ALA A 11 -4.41 6.15 -9.15
C ALA A 11 -4.75 4.78 -9.75
N GLN A 12 -3.77 3.88 -9.94
CA GLN A 12 -4.02 2.53 -10.43
C GLN A 12 -4.85 1.70 -9.43
N LEU A 13 -4.84 2.05 -8.15
CA LEU A 13 -5.66 1.41 -7.12
C LEU A 13 -7.17 1.49 -7.44
N LEU A 14 -7.61 2.54 -8.15
CA LEU A 14 -9.01 2.71 -8.55
C LEU A 14 -9.48 1.66 -9.56
N PHE A 15 -8.54 0.99 -10.25
CA PHE A 15 -8.83 0.00 -11.28
C PHE A 15 -8.55 -1.43 -10.80
N ILE A 16 -8.09 -1.61 -9.56
CA ILE A 16 -7.90 -2.94 -8.98
C ILE A 16 -9.27 -3.58 -8.77
N LYS A 17 -9.48 -4.73 -9.42
CA LYS A 17 -10.69 -5.52 -9.19
C LYS A 17 -10.63 -6.14 -7.80
N PRO A 18 -11.69 -6.01 -6.99
CA PRO A 18 -11.77 -6.71 -5.71
C PRO A 18 -11.59 -8.21 -5.93
N ASN A 19 -10.77 -8.84 -5.10
CA ASN A 19 -10.61 -10.30 -5.08
C ASN A 19 -11.23 -10.83 -3.78
N ASP A 20 -12.33 -11.56 -3.88
CA ASP A 20 -13.09 -12.05 -2.72
C ASP A 20 -12.26 -12.94 -1.79
N ALA A 21 -11.38 -13.77 -2.34
CA ALA A 21 -10.50 -14.61 -1.53
C ALA A 21 -9.48 -13.77 -0.77
N LEU A 22 -8.92 -12.74 -1.42
CA LEU A 22 -7.99 -11.81 -0.79
C LEU A 22 -8.67 -11.00 0.31
N LEU A 23 -9.87 -10.48 0.06
CA LEU A 23 -10.64 -9.72 1.06
C LEU A 23 -10.96 -10.58 2.29
N LYS A 24 -11.36 -11.84 2.10
CA LYS A 24 -11.58 -12.79 3.20
C LYS A 24 -10.30 -13.07 3.98
N ALA A 25 -9.16 -13.20 3.29
CA ALA A 25 -7.86 -13.36 3.93
C ALA A 25 -7.49 -12.11 4.74
N MET A 26 -7.69 -10.91 4.20
CA MET A 26 -7.45 -9.64 4.92
C MET A 26 -8.27 -9.56 6.21
N VAL A 27 -9.56 -9.91 6.17
CA VAL A 27 -10.38 -9.95 7.39
C VAL A 27 -9.87 -10.99 8.40
N ARG A 28 -9.40 -12.14 7.92
CA ARG A 28 -8.97 -13.26 8.80
C ARG A 28 -7.59 -13.05 9.41
N PHE A 29 -6.67 -12.43 8.68
CA PHE A 29 -5.28 -12.20 9.08
C PHE A 29 -5.01 -10.76 9.50
N GLY A 30 -6.02 -9.89 9.49
CA GLY A 30 -5.91 -8.53 9.98
C GLY A 30 -5.94 -8.49 11.50
N ASP A 31 -4.92 -7.87 12.11
CA ASP A 31 -4.94 -7.51 13.52
C ASP A 31 -5.64 -6.15 13.67
N PRO A 32 -6.84 -6.10 14.31
CA PRO A 32 -7.59 -4.85 14.45
C PRO A 32 -6.92 -3.86 15.41
N THR A 33 -6.06 -4.32 16.31
CA THR A 33 -5.35 -3.49 17.29
C THR A 33 -4.24 -2.70 16.61
N TYR A 34 -3.47 -3.38 15.75
CA TYR A 34 -2.31 -2.79 15.08
C TYR A 34 -2.62 -2.30 13.65
N ARG A 35 -3.81 -2.60 13.12
CA ARG A 35 -4.24 -2.29 11.74
C ARG A 35 -3.26 -2.85 10.69
N CYS A 36 -2.61 -3.94 11.03
CA CYS A 36 -1.64 -4.63 10.19
C CYS A 36 -2.15 -6.02 9.83
N PHE A 37 -1.57 -6.63 8.80
CA PHE A 37 -1.88 -8.02 8.47
C PHE A 37 -0.73 -8.88 8.95
N THR A 38 -1.02 -9.87 9.78
CA THR A 38 0.00 -10.80 10.29
C THR A 38 -0.18 -12.16 9.65
N PHE A 39 0.91 -12.70 9.12
CA PHE A 39 0.97 -14.10 8.71
C PHE A 39 1.96 -14.81 9.63
N ASN A 40 1.42 -15.63 10.54
CA ASN A 40 2.15 -16.17 11.68
C ASN A 40 2.72 -15.03 12.56
N GLU A 41 4.04 -14.90 12.66
CA GLU A 41 4.75 -13.88 13.45
C GLU A 41 5.27 -12.72 12.59
N MET A 42 5.01 -12.74 11.28
CA MET A 42 5.51 -11.73 10.34
C MET A 42 4.40 -10.73 10.02
N ASP A 43 4.71 -9.44 10.17
CA ASP A 43 3.89 -8.37 9.64
C ASP A 43 4.02 -8.32 8.10
N MET A 44 2.89 -8.18 7.42
CA MET A 44 2.80 -8.05 5.97
C MET A 44 2.63 -6.60 5.53
N ILE A 45 2.81 -5.62 6.42
CA ILE A 45 2.94 -4.21 6.03
C ILE A 45 4.23 -4.04 5.21
N PRO A 46 4.14 -3.59 3.95
CA PRO A 46 5.31 -3.24 3.16
C PRO A 46 6.10 -2.10 3.79
N THR A 47 7.42 -2.11 3.64
CA THR A 47 8.24 -0.97 4.06
C THR A 47 8.04 0.25 3.15
N ILE A 48 8.52 1.41 3.57
CA ILE A 48 8.44 2.65 2.77
C ILE A 48 9.13 2.47 1.41
N GLU A 49 10.23 1.73 1.37
CA GLU A 49 10.99 1.41 0.16
C GLU A 49 10.21 0.50 -0.81
N GLU A 50 9.50 -0.49 -0.26
CA GLU A 50 8.66 -1.39 -1.05
C GLU A 50 7.45 -0.64 -1.63
N TYR A 51 6.79 0.20 -0.83
CA TYR A 51 5.73 1.08 -1.31
C TYR A 51 6.22 2.04 -2.40
N SER A 52 7.42 2.60 -2.23
CA SER A 52 8.03 3.49 -3.21
C SER A 52 8.20 2.80 -4.56
N THR A 53 8.70 1.56 -4.51
CA THR A 53 8.90 0.71 -5.69
C THR A 53 7.58 0.37 -6.36
N PHE A 54 6.58 -0.05 -5.57
CA PHE A 54 5.27 -0.47 -6.08
C PHE A 54 4.50 0.65 -6.77
N PHE A 55 4.49 1.84 -6.14
CA PHE A 55 3.77 2.99 -6.67
C PHE A 55 4.60 3.89 -7.57
N HIS A 56 5.88 3.61 -7.79
CA HIS A 56 6.81 4.54 -8.43
C HIS A 56 6.68 5.97 -7.86
N TYR A 57 6.61 6.04 -6.54
CA TYR A 57 6.45 7.28 -5.79
C TYR A 57 7.64 7.41 -4.83
N ASP A 58 8.37 8.51 -4.88
CA ASP A 58 9.50 8.73 -3.98
C ASP A 58 9.02 9.30 -2.65
N PHE A 59 8.93 8.45 -1.62
CA PHE A 59 8.59 8.84 -0.25
C PHE A 59 9.75 9.53 0.48
N ARG A 60 10.97 9.49 -0.06
CA ARG A 60 12.17 10.07 0.56
C ARG A 60 12.42 11.52 0.12
N ASP A 61 11.57 12.06 -0.73
CA ASP A 61 11.58 13.46 -1.14
C ASP A 61 10.73 14.31 -0.16
N PRO A 62 11.35 14.96 0.85
CA PRO A 62 10.62 15.73 1.86
C PRO A 62 9.89 16.95 1.29
N LEU A 63 10.15 17.35 0.05
CA LEU A 63 9.49 18.47 -0.63
C LEU A 63 8.19 18.06 -1.32
N ARG A 64 7.86 16.76 -1.41
CA ARG A 64 6.63 16.27 -2.06
C ARG A 64 5.41 16.16 -1.16
N ILE A 65 5.62 16.21 0.16
CA ILE A 65 4.55 16.16 1.19
C ILE A 65 3.93 17.53 1.49
N TYR A 66 4.45 18.62 0.89
CA TYR A 66 3.94 19.99 1.01
C TYR A 66 3.51 20.57 -0.35
#